data_AF-F8CG93-F1
#
_entry.id   AF-F8CG93-F1
#
_cell.length_a   1.000
_cell.length_b   1.000
_cell.length_c   1.000
_cell.angle_alpha   90.00
_cell.angle_beta   90.00
_cell.angle_gamma   90.00
#
_symmetry.space_group_name_H-M   'P 1'
#
loop_
_entity.id
_entity.type
_entity.pdbx_description
1 polymer ?
#
loop_
_entity_poly.entity_id
_entity_poly.type
_entity_poly.pdbx_seq_one_letter_code
_entity_poly.pdbx_strand_id
1 'polypeptide(L)'
;MEFLESRAAERALVAERLLTFEKLASELLHEKKVTVEPEVGFRIETRDGQVLVEEQLSSGELHLLYLMVSALTTRRRGTVIAIDEPELSMHIAWQRRLVRTLFQCASKAEPQFILATHSPDIAAEYPESMIDLAG
;
A
#
# COMPACT_ATOMS: atom_id res chain seq x y z
N MET A 1 -32.85 -12.79 0.28
CA MET A 1 -32.30 -12.26 -0.98
C MET A 1 -31.27 -11.19 -0.67
N GLU A 2 -31.65 -10.15 0.09
CA GLU A 2 -30.79 -9.05 0.58
C GLU A 2 -29.49 -9.48 1.30
N PHE A 3 -29.54 -10.50 2.17
CA PHE A 3 -28.35 -11.00 2.88
C PHE A 3 -27.31 -11.67 1.95
N LEU A 4 -27.75 -12.35 0.90
CA LEU A 4 -26.86 -12.99 -0.07
C LEU A 4 -26.19 -11.95 -0.98
N GLU A 5 -26.93 -10.90 -1.35
CA GLU A 5 -26.42 -9.75 -2.10
C GLU A 5 -25.37 -8.96 -1.29
N SER A 6 -25.61 -8.76 0.01
CA SER A 6 -24.63 -8.11 0.91
C SER A 6 -23.31 -8.89 1.00
N ARG A 7 -23.35 -10.22 1.13
CA ARG A 7 -22.13 -11.05 1.17
C ARG A 7 -21.40 -11.09 -0.17
N ALA A 8 -22.14 -11.07 -1.28
CA ALA A 8 -21.54 -11.01 -2.61
C ALA A 8 -20.82 -9.67 -2.84
N ALA A 9 -21.44 -8.56 -2.43
CA ALA A 9 -20.85 -7.22 -2.53
C ALA A 9 -19.58 -7.07 -1.67
N GLU A 10 -19.60 -7.60 -0.44
CA GLU A 10 -18.41 -7.58 0.43
C GLU A 10 -17.25 -8.39 -0.16
N ARG A 11 -17.52 -9.58 -0.71
CA ARG A 11 -16.51 -10.40 -1.38
C ARG A 11 -15.95 -9.73 -2.63
N ALA A 12 -16.82 -9.11 -3.44
CA ALA A 12 -16.41 -8.38 -4.63
C ALA A 12 -15.49 -7.21 -4.26
N LEU A 13 -15.82 -6.48 -3.18
CA LEU A 13 -14.98 -5.40 -2.66
C LEU A 13 -13.60 -5.91 -2.22
N VAL A 14 -13.55 -7.01 -1.47
CA VAL A 14 -12.27 -7.59 -1.03
C VAL A 14 -11.44 -8.02 -2.24
N ALA A 15 -12.04 -8.73 -3.20
CA ALA A 15 -11.35 -9.18 -4.41
C ALA A 15 -10.80 -8.01 -5.24
N GLU A 16 -11.58 -6.96 -5.45
CA GLU A 16 -11.15 -5.76 -6.18
C GLU A 16 -9.94 -5.10 -5.51
N ARG A 17 -9.93 -5.04 -4.17
CA ARG A 17 -8.82 -4.45 -3.40
C ARG A 17 -7.57 -5.31 -3.43
N LEU A 18 -7.71 -6.64 -3.36
CA LEU A 18 -6.59 -7.56 -3.51
C LEU A 18 -5.95 -7.46 -4.91
N LEU A 19 -6.76 -7.46 -5.97
CA LEU A 19 -6.27 -7.29 -7.34
C LEU A 19 -5.58 -5.94 -7.55
N THR A 20 -6.12 -4.88 -6.95
CA THR A 20 -5.51 -3.54 -6.98
C THR A 20 -4.16 -3.56 -6.26
N PHE A 21 -4.08 -4.20 -5.10
CA PHE A 21 -2.84 -4.37 -4.35
C PHE A 21 -1.77 -5.14 -5.16
N GLU A 22 -2.12 -6.30 -5.72
CA GLU A 22 -1.18 -7.12 -6.52
C GLU A 22 -0.59 -6.33 -7.69
N LYS A 23 -1.46 -5.60 -8.41
CA LYS A 23 -1.06 -4.75 -9.52
C LYS A 23 -0.08 -3.66 -9.06
N LEU A 24 -0.45 -2.89 -8.04
CA LEU A 24 0.38 -1.78 -7.56
C LEU A 24 1.70 -2.25 -6.97
N ALA A 25 1.68 -3.35 -6.22
CA ALA A 25 2.88 -3.92 -5.60
C ALA A 25 3.85 -4.40 -6.69
N SER A 26 3.35 -5.12 -7.70
CA SER A 26 4.17 -5.56 -8.85
C SER A 26 4.70 -4.39 -9.70
N GLU A 27 3.97 -3.27 -9.78
CA GLU A 27 4.45 -2.06 -10.47
C GLU A 27 5.55 -1.33 -9.72
N LEU A 28 5.56 -1.41 -8.38
CA LEU A 28 6.53 -0.71 -7.54
C LEU A 28 7.79 -1.56 -7.28
N LEU A 29 7.61 -2.83 -6.95
CA LEU A 29 8.70 -3.79 -6.75
C LEU A 29 9.21 -4.26 -8.11
N HIS A 30 10.02 -3.41 -8.76
CA HIS A 30 10.60 -3.68 -10.07
C HIS A 30 11.21 -5.09 -10.15
N GLU A 31 10.97 -5.79 -11.26
CA GLU A 31 11.42 -7.18 -11.48
C GLU A 31 10.82 -8.24 -10.55
N LYS A 32 9.82 -7.88 -9.75
CA LYS A 32 9.09 -8.82 -8.91
C LYS A 32 7.60 -8.83 -9.27
N LYS A 33 7.02 -10.01 -9.16
CA LYS A 33 5.59 -10.25 -9.25
C LYS A 33 5.08 -10.55 -7.85
N VAL A 34 4.06 -9.81 -7.42
CA VAL A 34 3.42 -9.99 -6.12
C VAL A 34 2.00 -10.52 -6.34
N THR A 35 1.70 -11.68 -5.76
CA THR A 35 0.37 -12.30 -5.81
C THR A 35 -0.13 -12.64 -4.41
N VAL A 36 -1.44 -12.64 -4.23
CA VAL A 36 -2.12 -13.05 -3.01
C VAL A 36 -2.70 -14.44 -3.20
N GLU A 37 -2.25 -15.38 -2.38
CA GLU A 37 -2.69 -16.77 -2.39
C GLU A 37 -3.40 -17.09 -1.06
N PRO A 38 -4.58 -17.72 -1.08
CA PRO A 38 -5.35 -18.01 0.14
C PRO A 38 -4.60 -18.80 1.21
N GLU A 39 -3.65 -19.65 0.82
CA GLU A 39 -2.99 -20.62 1.69
C GLU A 39 -1.67 -20.11 2.28
N VAL A 40 -0.97 -19.22 1.56
CA VAL A 40 0.36 -18.73 1.94
C VAL A 40 0.38 -17.22 2.20
N GLY A 41 -0.72 -16.50 1.93
CA GLY A 41 -0.79 -15.05 2.07
C GLY A 41 -0.24 -14.36 0.83
N PHE A 42 0.98 -13.81 0.91
CA PHE A 42 1.61 -13.12 -0.23
C PHE A 42 2.75 -13.96 -0.79
N ARG A 43 2.77 -14.14 -2.10
CA ARG A 43 3.89 -14.74 -2.84
C ARG A 43 4.59 -13.65 -3.63
N ILE A 44 5.92 -13.63 -3.54
CA ILE A 44 6.78 -12.70 -4.29
C ILE A 44 7.72 -13.54 -5.14
N GLU A 45 7.68 -13.32 -6.45
CA GLU A 45 8.50 -14.05 -7.43
C GLU A 45 9.35 -13.07 -8.23
N THR A 46 10.61 -13.41 -8.50
CA THR A 46 11.41 -12.68 -9.49
C THR A 46 10.93 -12.97 -10.91
N ARG A 47 11.36 -12.17 -11.89
CA ARG A 47 11.09 -12.46 -13.32
C ARG A 47 11.58 -13.85 -13.76
N ASP A 48 12.63 -14.35 -13.12
CA ASP A 48 13.21 -15.67 -13.43
C ASP A 48 12.47 -16.83 -12.73
N GLY A 49 11.37 -16.53 -12.02
CA GLY A 49 10.53 -17.52 -11.35
C GLY A 49 11.02 -17.96 -9.98
N GLN A 50 12.03 -17.29 -9.42
CA GLN A 50 12.48 -17.57 -8.05
C GLN A 50 11.49 -16.97 -7.04
N VAL A 51 10.93 -17.82 -6.19
CA VAL A 51 10.13 -17.38 -5.04
C VAL A 51 11.06 -16.82 -3.97
N LEU A 52 10.76 -15.61 -3.49
CA LEU A 52 11.50 -14.92 -2.45
C LEU A 52 10.82 -15.05 -1.10
N VAL A 53 11.62 -15.21 -0.04
CA VAL A 53 11.19 -15.01 1.35
C VAL A 53 11.42 -13.57 1.80
N GLU A 54 10.80 -13.16 2.90
CA GLU A 54 10.83 -11.78 3.40
C GLU A 54 12.25 -11.26 3.61
N GLU A 55 13.17 -12.11 4.11
CA GLU A 55 14.56 -11.75 4.37
C GLU A 55 15.37 -11.45 3.11
N GLN A 56 14.84 -11.78 1.92
CA GLN A 56 15.47 -11.50 0.63
C GLN A 56 15.00 -10.19 0.01
N LEU A 57 14.04 -9.50 0.63
CA LEU A 57 13.64 -8.16 0.22
C LEU A 57 14.58 -7.12 0.81
N SER A 58 14.78 -6.03 0.08
CA SER A 58 15.41 -4.85 0.66
C SER A 58 14.52 -4.27 1.77
N SER A 59 15.13 -3.57 2.74
CA SER A 59 14.39 -2.91 3.82
C SER A 59 13.31 -1.96 3.30
N GLY A 60 13.60 -1.22 2.21
CA GLY A 60 12.63 -0.34 1.56
C GLY A 60 11.47 -1.09 0.91
N GLU A 61 11.71 -2.23 0.27
CA GLU A 61 10.63 -3.06 -0.30
C GLU A 61 9.73 -3.65 0.78
N LEU A 62 10.33 -4.18 1.85
CA LEU A 62 9.59 -4.73 2.98
C LEU A 62 8.75 -3.63 3.66
N HIS A 63 9.33 -2.46 3.88
CA HIS A 63 8.63 -1.30 4.45
C HIS A 63 7.47 -0.84 3.55
N LEU A 64 7.69 -0.75 2.23
CA LEU A 64 6.64 -0.38 1.28
C LEU A 64 5.48 -1.38 1.30
N LEU A 65 5.77 -2.68 1.26
CA LEU A 65 4.76 -3.73 1.35
C LEU A 65 3.97 -3.64 2.65
N TYR A 66 4.64 -3.40 3.78
CA TYR A 66 4.00 -3.22 5.08
C TYR A 66 3.00 -2.05 5.08
N LEU A 67 3.38 -0.89 4.53
CA LEU A 67 2.49 0.27 4.42
C LEU A 67 1.29 -0.04 3.50
N MET A 68 1.53 -0.71 2.38
CA MET A 68 0.46 -1.11 1.44
C MET A 68 -0.52 -2.09 2.07
N VAL A 69 -0.05 -3.07 2.84
CA VAL A 69 -0.90 -4.01 3.59
C VAL A 69 -1.70 -3.27 4.68
N SER A 70 -1.10 -2.31 5.36
CA SER A 70 -1.80 -1.46 6.35
C SER A 70 -2.94 -0.67 5.69
N ALA A 71 -2.71 -0.10 4.51
CA ALA A 71 -3.76 0.55 3.73
C ALA A 71 -4.85 -0.45 3.26
N LEU A 72 -4.44 -1.61 2.74
CA LEU A 72 -5.33 -2.69 2.27
C LEU A 72 -6.23 -3.27 3.37
N THR A 73 -5.77 -3.27 4.63
CA THR A 73 -6.54 -3.84 5.75
C THR A 73 -7.53 -2.84 6.35
N THR A 74 -7.52 -1.58 5.90
CA THR A 74 -8.50 -0.56 6.30
C THR A 74 -9.91 -0.94 5.84
N ARG A 75 -10.89 -0.98 6.74
CA ARG A 75 -12.27 -1.40 6.42
C ARG A 75 -13.34 -0.35 6.65
N ARG A 76 -13.06 0.67 7.47
CA ARG A 76 -14.06 1.63 7.92
C ARG A 76 -13.75 3.01 7.34
N ARG A 77 -14.81 3.68 6.88
CA ARG A 77 -14.77 5.11 6.58
C ARG A 77 -14.41 5.90 7.84
N GLY A 78 -13.55 6.89 7.68
CA GLY A 78 -13.06 7.70 8.80
C GLY A 78 -11.95 7.04 9.63
N THR A 79 -11.37 5.92 9.19
CA THR A 79 -10.13 5.43 9.81
C THR A 79 -9.02 6.45 9.59
N VAL A 80 -8.28 6.77 10.66
CA VAL A 80 -7.07 7.60 10.60
C VAL A 80 -5.86 6.68 10.58
N ILE A 81 -4.96 6.91 9.63
CA ILE A 81 -3.68 6.21 9.53
C ILE A 81 -2.58 7.27 9.69
N ALA A 82 -1.86 7.19 10.81
CA ALA A 82 -0.70 8.02 11.06
C ALA A 82 0.57 7.21 10.79
N ILE A 83 1.47 7.73 9.97
CA ILE A 83 2.74 7.08 9.61
C ILE A 83 3.87 8.09 9.84
N ASP A 84 4.89 7.64 10.57
CA ASP A 84 6.14 8.36 10.74
C ASP A 84 7.18 7.81 9.78
N GLU A 85 7.97 8.70 9.18
CA GLU A 85 8.97 8.41 8.13
C GLU A 85 8.49 7.40 7.08
N PRO A 86 7.37 7.66 6.37
CA PRO A 86 6.85 6.74 5.36
C PRO A 86 7.84 6.47 4.21
N GLU A 87 8.85 7.31 4.02
CA GLU A 87 9.92 7.18 3.03
C GLU A 87 11.12 6.33 3.47
N LEU A 88 11.10 5.76 4.68
CA LEU A 88 12.28 5.12 5.28
C LEU A 88 12.86 4.04 4.35
N SER A 89 14.15 4.18 4.03
CA SER A 89 14.89 3.29 3.12
C SER A 89 14.32 3.17 1.69
N MET A 90 13.41 4.07 1.27
CA MET A 90 12.79 4.02 -0.06
C MET A 90 13.57 4.82 -1.11
N HIS A 91 13.60 4.31 -2.34
CA HIS A 91 14.09 5.07 -3.48
C HIS A 91 13.13 6.22 -3.86
N ILE A 92 13.66 7.35 -4.36
CA ILE A 92 12.90 8.58 -4.68
C ILE A 92 11.69 8.30 -5.60
N ALA A 93 11.86 7.40 -6.57
CA ALA A 93 10.77 7.01 -7.48
C ALA A 93 9.56 6.41 -6.75
N TRP A 94 9.76 5.70 -5.64
CA TRP A 94 8.68 5.16 -4.81
C TRP A 94 8.05 6.24 -3.94
N GLN A 95 8.86 7.13 -3.35
CA GLN A 95 8.39 8.23 -2.52
C GLN A 95 7.33 9.08 -3.24
N ARG A 96 7.58 9.47 -4.49
CA ARG A 96 6.64 10.24 -5.33
C ARG A 96 5.31 9.53 -5.59
N ARG A 97 5.30 8.19 -5.57
CA ARG A 97 4.10 7.38 -5.82
C ARG A 97 3.44 6.89 -4.54
N LEU A 98 4.07 7.06 -3.39
CA LEU A 98 3.74 6.37 -2.15
C LEU A 98 2.31 6.69 -1.69
N VAL A 99 2.03 7.96 -1.43
CA VAL A 99 0.74 8.39 -0.88
C VAL A 99 -0.42 8.02 -1.81
N ARG A 100 -0.27 8.25 -3.11
CA ARG A 100 -1.27 7.82 -4.11
C ARG A 100 -1.50 6.31 -4.09
N THR A 101 -0.43 5.52 -3.97
CA THR A 101 -0.52 4.06 -3.88
C THR A 101 -1.30 3.64 -2.64
N LEU A 102 -1.01 4.23 -1.47
CA LEU A 102 -1.72 3.93 -0.23
C LEU A 102 -3.20 4.26 -0.33
N PHE A 103 -3.57 5.41 -0.92
CA PHE A 103 -4.96 5.76 -1.19
C PHE A 103 -5.67 4.74 -2.09
N GLN A 104 -5.00 4.29 -3.15
CA GLN A 104 -5.55 3.29 -4.06
C GLN A 104 -5.73 1.92 -3.39
N CYS A 105 -4.77 1.48 -2.56
CA CYS A 105 -4.89 0.26 -1.76
C CYS A 105 -6.04 0.33 -0.72
N ALA A 106 -6.25 1.51 -0.13
CA ALA A 106 -7.34 1.77 0.80
C ALA A 106 -8.70 2.05 0.12
N SER A 107 -8.80 1.86 -1.20
CA SER A 107 -10.00 2.13 -2.01
C SER A 107 -11.30 1.75 -1.31
N LYS A 108 -12.26 2.68 -1.34
CA LYS A 108 -13.60 2.67 -0.69
C LYS A 108 -13.63 2.77 0.83
N ALA A 109 -12.52 2.54 1.53
CA ALA A 109 -12.43 2.80 2.96
C ALA A 109 -12.15 4.28 3.28
N GLU A 110 -11.66 5.07 2.31
CA GLU A 110 -11.47 6.53 2.44
C GLU A 110 -10.81 6.95 3.77
N PRO A 111 -9.63 6.39 4.13
CA PRO A 111 -8.95 6.79 5.35
C PRO A 111 -8.37 8.20 5.24
N GLN A 112 -8.21 8.84 6.38
CA GLN A 112 -7.39 10.04 6.52
C GLN A 112 -5.94 9.62 6.81
N PHE A 113 -5.02 9.96 5.92
CA PHE A 113 -3.59 9.78 6.17
C PHE A 113 -3.00 11.02 6.84
N ILE A 114 -2.21 10.81 7.88
CA ILE A 114 -1.38 11.83 8.54
C ILE A 114 0.05 11.32 8.45
N LEU A 115 0.92 12.07 7.79
CA LEU A 115 2.29 11.64 7.51
C LEU A 115 3.27 12.64 8.13
N ALA A 116 4.21 12.14 8.93
CA ALA A 116 5.39 12.89 9.32
C ALA A 116 6.53 12.48 8.37
N THR A 117 7.02 13.42 7.56
CA THR A 117 7.96 13.15 6.46
C THR A 117 9.03 14.22 6.42
N HIS A 118 10.26 13.81 6.14
CA HIS A 118 11.37 14.69 5.81
C HIS A 118 11.59 14.78 4.28
N SER A 119 10.94 13.91 3.51
CA SER A 119 11.05 13.86 2.06
C SER A 119 10.34 15.05 1.37
N PRO A 120 11.08 15.91 0.65
CA PRO A 120 10.47 16.93 -0.21
C PRO A 120 9.71 16.30 -1.39
N ASP A 121 10.10 15.11 -1.84
CA ASP A 121 9.45 14.41 -2.95
C ASP A 121 8.04 13.90 -2.57
N ILE A 122 7.81 13.57 -1.31
CA ILE A 122 6.45 13.29 -0.81
C ILE A 122 5.69 14.62 -0.64
N ALA A 123 6.32 15.59 0.01
CA ALA A 123 5.68 16.86 0.38
C ALA A 123 5.23 17.68 -0.85
N ALA A 124 6.06 17.72 -1.91
CA ALA A 124 5.80 18.51 -3.12
C ALA A 124 4.55 18.08 -3.90
N GLU A 125 4.10 16.83 -3.75
CA GLU A 125 2.87 16.33 -4.39
C GLU A 125 1.60 16.83 -3.67
N TYR A 126 1.71 17.33 -2.42
CA TYR A 126 0.57 17.70 -1.57
C TYR A 126 0.73 19.07 -0.89
N PRO A 127 0.97 20.16 -1.62
CA PRO A 127 1.24 21.49 -1.03
C PRO A 127 0.08 22.01 -0.17
N GLU A 128 -1.17 21.75 -0.57
CA GLU A 128 -2.37 22.19 0.15
C GLU A 128 -2.67 21.38 1.42
N SER A 129 -1.92 20.30 1.68
CA SER A 129 -2.10 19.41 2.84
C SER A 129 -0.85 19.37 3.72
N MET A 130 0.03 20.37 3.58
CA MET A 130 1.27 20.49 4.33
C MET A 130 1.09 21.41 5.53
N ILE A 131 1.61 20.96 6.68
CA ILE A 131 1.74 21.78 7.87
C ILE A 131 3.21 21.73 8.26
N ASP A 132 3.90 22.86 8.14
CA ASP A 132 5.26 22.98 8.66
C ASP A 132 5.22 23.00 10.18
N LEU A 133 5.88 22.01 10.78
CA LEU A 133 6.16 22.00 12.20
C LEU A 133 7.34 22.93 12.42
N ALA A 134 7.05 24.20 12.72
CA ALA A 134 8.08 25.16 13.12
C ALA A 134 8.87 24.60 14.31
N GLY A 135 10.18 24.46 14.13
CA GLY A 135 11.13 24.25 15.23
C GLY A 135 11.49 25.57 15.89
#